data_AF-A0A182QF49-F1
#
_entry.id   AF-A0A182QF49-F1
#
_cell.length_a   1.000
_cell.length_b   1.000
_cell.length_c   1.000
_cell.angle_alpha   90.00
_cell.angle_beta   90.00
_cell.angle_gamma   90.00
#
_symmetry.space_group_name_H-M   'P 1'
#
loop_
_entity.id
_entity.type
_entity.pdbx_description
1 polymer ?
#
loop_
_entity_poly.entity_id
_entity_poly.type
_entity_poly.pdbx_seq_one_letter_code
_entity_poly.pdbx_strand_id
1 'polypeptide(L)'
;MKPHGVPSGSCFTNSVDSVINAIVTRYCVYQTTGSLPLYDLYKGDNSVLMVKGVINLDDIAAIAKSTFGFTLNTRKSYVTSERTNIQFLGYYNDSGYPIHNQDFLIMSFFLLERVSPPDPTFTAVRAVGQMWSTINARAMQRLFGDPEENLSTSSFDDDDDDDDEASRGGGLRPAEPTAAAEADASAR
;
A
#
# COMPACT_ATOMS: atom_id res chain seq x y z
N MET A 1 -6.36 -33.79 21.40
CA MET A 1 -5.69 -32.87 20.46
C MET A 1 -6.59 -31.65 20.34
N LYS A 2 -6.14 -30.44 20.70
CA LYS A 2 -6.97 -29.25 20.49
C LYS A 2 -6.99 -28.97 18.97
N PRO A 3 -8.14 -28.66 18.37
CA PRO A 3 -8.15 -28.14 17.01
C PRO A 3 -7.55 -26.73 17.05
N HIS A 4 -6.28 -26.61 16.69
CA HIS A 4 -5.57 -25.34 16.55
C HIS A 4 -5.14 -25.19 15.09
N GLY A 5 -5.22 -23.96 14.58
CA GLY A 5 -4.77 -23.61 13.23
C GLY A 5 -3.25 -23.74 13.06
N VAL A 6 -2.74 -23.31 11.91
CA VAL A 6 -1.31 -23.33 11.63
C VAL A 6 -0.59 -22.38 12.61
N PRO A 7 0.37 -22.86 13.41
CA PRO A 7 1.07 -22.00 14.36
C PRO A 7 2.01 -21.03 13.61
N SER A 8 2.00 -19.75 13.97
CA SER A 8 2.78 -18.71 13.26
C SER A 8 4.30 -18.91 13.31
N GLY A 9 4.80 -19.68 14.29
CA GLY A 9 6.24 -19.93 14.48
C GLY A 9 6.78 -21.21 13.82
N SER A 10 5.97 -21.96 13.05
CA SER A 10 6.47 -23.14 12.34
C SER A 10 7.27 -22.74 11.10
N CYS A 11 8.38 -23.43 10.84
CA CYS A 11 9.20 -23.22 9.64
C CYS A 11 8.41 -23.41 8.34
N PHE A 12 7.30 -24.15 8.38
CA PHE A 12 6.47 -24.45 7.22
C PHE A 12 5.26 -23.53 7.06
N THR A 13 4.99 -22.64 8.02
CA THR A 13 3.78 -21.79 8.03
C THR A 13 3.64 -21.02 6.73
N ASN A 14 4.68 -20.31 6.31
CA ASN A 14 4.60 -19.49 5.10
C ASN A 14 4.32 -20.34 3.85
N SER A 15 5.00 -21.48 3.70
CA SER A 15 4.84 -22.36 2.54
C SER A 15 3.46 -23.01 2.50
N VAL A 16 3.00 -23.56 3.63
CA VAL A 16 1.69 -24.22 3.74
C VAL A 16 0.58 -23.19 3.53
N ASP A 17 0.66 -22.04 4.20
CA ASP A 17 -0.35 -20.98 4.06
C ASP A 17 -0.42 -20.46 2.63
N SER A 18 0.72 -20.31 1.95
CA SER A 18 0.73 -19.89 0.53
C SER A 18 0.02 -20.90 -0.37
N VAL A 19 0.28 -22.20 -0.17
CA VAL A 19 -0.36 -23.27 -0.97
C VAL A 19 -1.86 -23.32 -0.71
N ILE A 20 -2.27 -23.28 0.56
CA ILE A 20 -3.69 -23.30 0.93
C ILE A 20 -4.40 -22.03 0.42
N ASN A 21 -3.79 -20.86 0.59
CA ASN A 21 -4.30 -19.59 0.07
C ASN A 21 -4.53 -19.70 -1.44
N ALA A 22 -3.53 -20.17 -2.19
CA ALA A 22 -3.64 -20.34 -3.65
C ALA A 22 -4.78 -21.27 -4.07
N ILE A 23 -4.99 -22.40 -3.37
CA ILE A 23 -6.08 -23.32 -3.67
C ILE A 23 -7.43 -22.64 -3.40
N VAL A 24 -7.59 -22.02 -2.23
CA VAL A 24 -8.83 -21.38 -1.80
C VAL A 24 -9.19 -20.23 -2.73
N THR A 25 -8.27 -19.31 -3.01
CA THR A 25 -8.54 -18.15 -3.89
C THR A 25 -8.83 -18.58 -5.31
N ARG A 26 -8.04 -19.48 -5.91
CA ARG A 26 -8.30 -19.96 -7.27
C ARG A 26 -9.66 -20.64 -7.39
N TYR A 27 -10.04 -21.45 -6.40
CA TYR A 27 -11.36 -22.04 -6.34
C TYR A 27 -12.46 -20.97 -6.29
N CYS A 28 -12.34 -20.00 -5.39
CA CYS A 28 -13.36 -18.96 -5.25
C CYS A 28 -13.46 -18.07 -6.50
N VAL A 29 -12.34 -17.72 -7.13
CA VAL A 29 -12.32 -16.98 -8.40
C VAL A 29 -12.97 -17.79 -9.52
N TYR A 30 -12.68 -19.09 -9.60
CA TYR A 30 -13.31 -19.97 -10.59
C TYR A 30 -14.83 -20.06 -10.38
N GLN A 31 -15.30 -20.21 -9.15
CA GLN A 31 -16.74 -20.29 -8.86
C GLN A 31 -17.47 -18.97 -9.15
N THR A 32 -16.82 -17.82 -8.96
CA THR A 32 -17.45 -16.51 -9.20
C THR A 32 -17.38 -16.05 -10.65
N THR A 33 -16.31 -16.39 -11.38
CA THR A 33 -16.06 -15.87 -12.74
C THR A 33 -16.19 -16.91 -13.85
N GLY A 34 -16.24 -18.20 -13.50
CA GLY A 34 -16.16 -19.32 -14.45
C GLY A 34 -14.78 -19.53 -15.08
N SER A 35 -13.75 -18.84 -14.60
CA SER A 35 -12.39 -18.91 -15.13
C SER A 35 -11.33 -18.81 -14.03
N LEU A 36 -10.15 -19.36 -14.28
CA LEU A 36 -9.01 -19.18 -13.38
C LEU A 36 -8.41 -17.76 -13.53
N PRO A 37 -7.71 -17.24 -12.52
CA PRO A 37 -6.93 -16.02 -12.65
C PRO A 37 -5.96 -16.09 -13.84
N LEU A 38 -5.77 -14.96 -14.53
CA LEU A 38 -4.76 -14.81 -15.59
C LEU A 38 -3.35 -14.86 -15.01
N TYR A 39 -3.18 -14.22 -13.85
CA TYR A 39 -1.94 -14.20 -13.08
C TYR A 39 -2.29 -14.17 -11.60
N ASP A 40 -1.43 -14.76 -10.78
CA ASP A 40 -1.56 -14.70 -9.34
C ASP A 40 -0.22 -14.89 -8.63
N LEU A 41 -0.15 -14.34 -7.42
CA LEU A 41 1.02 -14.40 -6.55
C LEU A 41 0.55 -14.53 -5.10
N TYR A 42 1.25 -15.37 -4.33
CA TYR A 42 0.90 -15.72 -2.95
C TYR A 42 2.13 -15.66 -2.06
N LYS A 43 1.97 -15.13 -0.85
CA LYS A 43 2.97 -15.23 0.23
C LYS A 43 2.26 -15.25 1.58
N GLY A 44 2.11 -16.43 2.14
CA GLY A 44 1.26 -16.68 3.29
C GLY A 44 -0.20 -16.40 2.96
N ASP A 45 -0.86 -15.61 3.80
CA ASP A 45 -2.23 -15.14 3.65
C ASP A 45 -2.39 -13.98 2.65
N ASN A 46 -1.29 -13.33 2.25
CA ASN A 46 -1.32 -12.23 1.29
C ASN A 46 -1.31 -12.75 -0.15
N SER A 47 -2.16 -12.18 -1.00
CA SER A 47 -2.26 -12.52 -2.41
C SER A 47 -2.57 -11.31 -3.29
N VAL A 48 -2.16 -11.39 -4.55
CA VAL A 48 -2.58 -10.48 -5.62
C VAL A 48 -2.96 -11.33 -6.84
N LEU A 49 -4.09 -11.01 -7.45
CA LEU A 49 -4.63 -11.77 -8.58
C LEU A 49 -5.03 -10.82 -9.70
N MET A 50 -4.78 -11.22 -10.94
CA MET A 50 -5.31 -10.59 -12.14
C MET A 50 -6.38 -11.50 -12.72
N VAL A 51 -7.58 -10.96 -12.89
CA VAL A 51 -8.76 -11.69 -13.33
C VAL A 51 -9.35 -11.02 -14.56
N LYS A 52 -10.10 -11.77 -15.36
CA LYS A 52 -10.84 -11.22 -16.49
C LYS A 52 -12.22 -10.75 -16.04
N GLY A 53 -12.55 -9.50 -16.32
CA GLY A 53 -13.85 -8.93 -15.99
C GLY A 53 -13.91 -8.30 -14.59
N VAL A 54 -15.12 -8.10 -14.09
CA VAL A 54 -15.37 -7.49 -12.78
C VAL A 54 -15.56 -8.59 -11.75
N ILE A 55 -14.95 -8.44 -10.58
CA ILE A 55 -15.13 -9.33 -9.43
C ILE A 55 -15.78 -8.59 -8.27
N ASN A 56 -16.61 -9.31 -7.52
CA ASN A 56 -17.20 -8.85 -6.28
C ASN A 56 -16.56 -9.60 -5.11
N LEU A 57 -15.93 -8.85 -4.20
CA LEU A 57 -15.23 -9.43 -3.05
C LEU A 57 -16.18 -10.08 -2.04
N ASP A 58 -17.42 -9.59 -1.93
CA ASP A 58 -18.40 -10.16 -1.01
C ASP A 58 -18.86 -11.55 -1.47
N ASP A 59 -18.99 -11.77 -2.78
CA ASP A 59 -19.31 -13.09 -3.35
C ASP A 59 -18.17 -14.08 -3.11
N ILE A 60 -16.92 -13.63 -3.32
CA ILE A 60 -15.72 -14.43 -3.01
C ILE A 60 -15.68 -14.78 -1.50
N ALA A 61 -15.96 -13.81 -0.62
CA ALA A 61 -15.96 -14.01 0.82
C ALA A 61 -17.04 -15.01 1.25
N ALA A 62 -18.24 -14.95 0.66
CA ALA A 62 -19.32 -15.88 0.92
C ALA A 62 -18.96 -17.33 0.54
N ILE A 63 -18.32 -17.52 -0.62
CA ILE A 63 -17.87 -18.84 -1.09
C ILE A 63 -16.73 -19.37 -0.23
N ALA A 64 -15.73 -18.54 0.09
CA ALA A 64 -14.61 -18.92 0.94
C ALA A 64 -15.08 -19.39 2.33
N LYS A 65 -16.06 -18.69 2.91
CA LYS A 65 -16.63 -19.02 4.22
C LYS A 65 -17.48 -20.30 4.18
N SER A 66 -18.36 -20.43 3.20
CA SER A 66 -19.27 -21.58 3.10
C SER A 66 -18.54 -22.89 2.71
N THR A 67 -17.50 -22.81 1.89
CA THR A 67 -16.78 -24.00 1.38
C THR A 67 -15.64 -24.40 2.30
N PHE A 68 -14.84 -23.44 2.78
CA PHE A 68 -13.60 -23.72 3.52
C PHE A 68 -13.61 -23.22 4.96
N GLY A 69 -14.63 -22.45 5.37
CA GLY A 69 -14.61 -21.76 6.67
C GLY A 69 -13.65 -20.57 6.72
N PHE A 70 -13.13 -20.12 5.58
CA PHE A 70 -12.20 -18.98 5.51
C PHE A 70 -12.96 -17.66 5.58
N THR A 71 -12.45 -16.69 6.33
CA THR A 71 -13.04 -15.35 6.42
C THR A 71 -12.16 -14.34 5.68
N LEU A 72 -12.66 -13.84 4.55
CA LEU A 72 -12.03 -12.75 3.81
C LEU A 72 -12.44 -11.40 4.42
N ASN A 73 -11.48 -10.51 4.64
CA ASN A 73 -11.77 -9.15 5.09
C ASN A 73 -11.97 -8.21 3.89
N THR A 74 -13.21 -8.11 3.42
CA THR A 74 -13.57 -7.31 2.23
C THR A 74 -13.34 -5.81 2.40
N ARG A 75 -13.15 -5.31 3.64
CA ARG A 75 -12.79 -3.90 3.90
C ARG A 75 -11.30 -3.62 3.69
N LYS A 76 -10.44 -4.63 3.90
CA LYS A 76 -8.99 -4.52 3.71
C LYS A 76 -8.57 -4.95 2.31
N SER A 77 -9.35 -5.83 1.69
CA SER A 77 -9.20 -6.21 0.30
C SER A 77 -9.85 -5.16 -0.61
N TYR A 78 -9.34 -5.01 -1.82
CA TYR A 78 -9.91 -4.11 -2.81
C TYR A 78 -9.68 -4.64 -4.22
N VAL A 79 -10.40 -4.06 -5.18
CA VAL A 79 -10.29 -4.35 -6.61
C VAL A 79 -9.90 -3.06 -7.30
N THR A 80 -8.92 -3.12 -8.19
CA THR A 80 -8.47 -1.95 -8.96
C THR A 80 -8.21 -2.33 -10.40
N SER A 81 -8.54 -1.43 -11.33
CA SER A 81 -8.10 -1.48 -12.72
C SER A 81 -6.83 -0.64 -12.94
N GLU A 82 -6.48 0.21 -11.98
CA GLU A 82 -5.30 1.05 -12.03
C GLU A 82 -4.06 0.24 -11.63
N ARG A 83 -3.05 0.23 -12.52
CA ARG A 83 -1.82 -0.56 -12.35
C ARG A 83 -0.94 -0.03 -11.23
N THR A 84 -1.01 1.29 -10.98
CA THR A 84 -0.23 1.95 -9.92
C THR A 84 -0.79 1.70 -8.52
N ASN A 85 -2.05 1.31 -8.43
CA ASN A 85 -2.72 1.03 -7.16
C ASN A 85 -2.66 -0.46 -6.77
N ILE A 86 -1.85 -1.28 -7.45
CA ILE A 86 -1.65 -2.68 -7.07
C ILE A 86 -0.72 -2.71 -5.86
N GLN A 87 -1.20 -3.25 -4.74
CA GLN A 87 -0.42 -3.44 -3.52
C GLN A 87 -0.14 -4.90 -3.24
N PHE A 88 1.09 -5.21 -2.82
CA PHE A 88 1.48 -6.52 -2.35
C PHE A 88 2.53 -6.37 -1.24
N LEU A 89 2.31 -7.01 -0.09
CA LEU A 89 3.22 -6.97 1.07
C LEU A 89 3.53 -5.55 1.58
N GLY A 90 2.58 -4.62 1.45
CA GLY A 90 2.74 -3.22 1.85
C GLY A 90 3.37 -2.31 0.79
N TYR A 91 3.84 -2.87 -0.32
CA TYR A 91 4.41 -2.10 -1.43
C TYR A 91 3.37 -1.86 -2.51
N TYR A 92 3.38 -0.68 -3.10
CA TYR A 92 2.66 -0.37 -4.34
C TYR A 92 3.55 -0.64 -5.54
N ASN A 93 2.94 -0.95 -6.68
CA ASN A 93 3.63 -1.09 -7.95
C ASN A 93 3.64 0.24 -8.70
N ASP A 94 4.78 0.92 -8.79
CA ASP A 94 4.96 2.07 -9.67
C ASP A 94 5.74 1.66 -10.92
N SER A 95 5.03 1.41 -12.02
CA SER A 95 5.63 1.10 -13.32
C SER A 95 6.63 -0.07 -13.29
N GLY A 96 6.40 -1.07 -12.42
CA GLY A 96 7.28 -2.23 -12.23
C GLY A 96 8.26 -2.10 -11.07
N TYR A 97 8.29 -0.95 -10.39
CA TYR A 97 9.12 -0.70 -9.22
C TYR A 97 8.28 -0.76 -7.93
N PRO A 98 8.73 -1.48 -6.90
CA PRO A 98 8.04 -1.50 -5.61
C PRO A 98 8.29 -0.19 -4.86
N ILE A 99 7.23 0.54 -4.53
CA ILE A 99 7.31 1.76 -3.72
C ILE A 99 6.59 1.56 -2.39
N HIS A 100 7.08 2.21 -1.34
CA HIS A 100 6.48 2.19 -0.01
C HIS A 100 6.34 3.62 0.51
N ASN A 101 5.42 3.85 1.45
CA ASN A 101 5.31 5.14 2.13
C ASN A 101 6.64 5.48 2.85
N GLN A 102 7.22 6.65 2.54
CA GLN A 102 8.48 7.12 3.12
C GLN A 102 8.41 7.29 4.63
N ASP A 103 7.30 7.78 5.17
CA ASP A 103 7.12 7.95 6.61
C ASP A 103 7.23 6.60 7.32
N PHE A 104 6.68 5.54 6.74
CA PHE A 104 6.80 4.20 7.29
C PHE A 104 8.26 3.71 7.29
N LEU A 105 9.02 3.97 6.22
CA LEU A 105 10.43 3.57 6.15
C LEU A 105 11.26 4.30 7.20
N ILE A 106 11.08 5.62 7.33
CA ILE A 106 11.75 6.45 8.33
C ILE A 106 11.37 5.98 9.73
N MET A 107 10.08 5.74 9.99
CA MET A 107 9.64 5.26 11.30
C MET A 107 10.17 3.85 11.61
N SER A 108 10.25 2.95 10.62
CA SER A 108 10.82 1.62 10.80
C SER A 108 12.33 1.65 11.11
N PHE A 109 13.01 2.73 10.75
CA PHE A 109 14.40 2.97 11.10
C PHE A 109 14.55 3.43 12.56
N PHE A 110 13.68 4.33 13.02
CA PHE A 110 13.72 4.87 14.39
C PHE A 110 13.12 3.93 15.45
N LEU A 111 12.01 3.26 15.13
CA LEU A 111 11.20 2.49 16.08
C LEU A 111 11.51 1.01 15.97
N LEU A 112 12.60 0.60 16.61
CA LEU A 112 13.02 -0.80 16.65
C LEU A 112 12.13 -1.60 17.61
N GLU A 113 11.68 -2.77 17.15
CA GLU A 113 10.91 -3.70 17.99
C GLU A 113 11.75 -4.25 19.16
N ARG A 114 13.06 -4.43 18.95
CA ARG A 114 13.99 -4.86 19.99
C ARG A 114 14.91 -3.72 20.39
N VAL A 115 14.81 -3.32 21.64
CA VAL A 115 15.66 -2.29 22.25
C VAL A 115 16.99 -2.92 22.66
N SER A 116 17.89 -3.11 21.69
CA SER A 116 19.29 -3.37 22.00
C SER A 116 20.01 -2.04 22.26
N PRO A 117 21.10 -2.02 23.04
CA PRO A 117 21.97 -0.85 23.11
C PRO A 117 22.35 -0.38 21.70
N PRO A 118 22.42 0.94 21.47
CA PRO A 118 22.73 1.48 20.16
C PRO A 118 24.13 1.00 19.72
N ASP A 119 24.17 0.18 18.66
CA ASP A 119 25.39 -0.19 17.96
C ASP A 119 25.40 0.55 16.60
N PRO A 120 26.37 1.46 16.37
CA PRO A 120 26.51 2.16 15.10
C PRO A 120 26.59 1.23 13.89
N THR A 121 27.22 0.05 14.04
CA THR A 121 27.39 -0.93 12.96
C THR A 121 26.05 -1.53 12.55
N PHE A 122 25.27 -2.04 13.51
CA PHE A 122 23.93 -2.53 13.23
C PHE A 122 23.00 -1.44 12.72
N THR A 123 23.16 -0.20 13.18
CA THR A 123 22.38 0.94 12.71
C THR A 123 22.66 1.22 11.23
N ALA A 124 23.94 1.25 10.82
CA ALA A 124 24.33 1.42 9.43
C ALA A 124 23.83 0.27 8.54
N VAL A 125 23.97 -0.99 8.97
CA VAL A 125 23.46 -2.15 8.23
C VAL A 125 21.94 -2.07 8.02
N ARG A 126 21.19 -1.62 9.03
CA ARG A 126 19.74 -1.40 8.90
C ARG A 126 19.41 -0.27 7.94
N ALA A 127 20.13 0.86 8.00
CA ALA A 127 19.95 1.97 7.06
C ALA A 127 20.13 1.49 5.61
N VAL A 128 21.18 0.71 5.35
CA VAL A 128 21.44 0.11 4.03
C VAL A 128 20.33 -0.88 3.64
N GLY A 129 19.87 -1.72 4.58
CA GLY A 129 18.76 -2.64 4.33
C GLY A 129 17.45 -1.93 3.96
N GLN A 130 17.10 -0.87 4.69
CA GLN A 130 15.92 -0.06 4.40
C GLN A 130 16.05 0.67 3.06
N MET A 131 17.22 1.20 2.73
CA MET A 131 17.51 1.79 1.41
C MET A 131 17.28 0.79 0.28
N TRP A 132 17.80 -0.43 0.43
CA TRP A 132 17.69 -1.45 -0.60
C TRP A 132 16.26 -1.99 -0.77
N SER A 133 15.45 -1.93 0.30
CA SER A 133 14.06 -2.39 0.27
C SER A 133 13.15 -1.58 -0.66
N THR A 134 13.50 -0.32 -0.93
CA THR A 134 12.69 0.57 -1.78
C THR A 134 13.38 1.03 -3.05
N ILE A 135 14.69 0.78 -3.19
CA ILE A 135 15.53 1.19 -4.34
C ILE A 135 15.35 2.69 -4.68
N ASN A 136 14.84 3.49 -3.74
CA ASN A 136 14.61 4.91 -3.95
C ASN A 136 15.83 5.67 -3.43
N ALA A 137 16.91 5.62 -4.22
CA ALA A 137 18.16 6.31 -3.93
C ALA A 137 17.95 7.82 -3.68
N ARG A 138 16.94 8.44 -4.31
CA ARG A 138 16.61 9.85 -4.11
C ARG A 138 16.01 10.14 -2.73
N ALA A 139 15.14 9.28 -2.21
CA ALA A 139 14.58 9.44 -0.87
C ALA A 139 15.70 9.38 0.20
N MET A 140 16.67 8.49 -0.01
CA MET A 140 17.85 8.39 0.87
C MET A 140 18.81 9.56 0.70
N GLN A 141 19.02 10.07 -0.52
CA GLN A 141 19.76 11.32 -0.71
C GLN A 141 19.09 12.51 0.00
N ARG A 142 17.77 12.55 0.15
CA ARG A 142 17.16 13.60 0.98
C ARG A 142 17.38 13.41 2.47
N LEU A 143 17.49 12.15 2.91
CA LEU A 143 17.72 11.82 4.32
C LEU A 143 19.19 11.97 4.74
N PHE A 144 20.12 11.77 3.80
CA PHE A 144 21.57 11.73 4.06
C PHE A 144 22.41 12.72 3.22
N GLY A 145 21.81 13.38 2.24
CA GLY A 145 22.50 14.31 1.34
C GLY A 145 22.62 15.71 1.94
N ASP A 146 23.84 16.22 1.82
CA ASP A 146 24.39 17.53 2.16
C ASP A 146 23.92 18.18 3.46
N PRO A 147 24.62 17.89 4.59
CA PRO A 147 24.54 18.72 5.78
C PRO A 147 24.83 20.22 5.52
N GLU A 148 25.44 20.60 4.41
CA GLU A 148 25.74 22.00 4.06
C GLU A 148 24.50 22.81 3.60
N GLU A 149 23.47 22.19 3.01
CA GLU A 149 22.21 22.91 2.68
C GLU A 149 21.30 23.10 3.91
N ASN A 150 21.34 22.18 4.88
CA ASN A 150 20.54 22.28 6.11
C ASN A 150 21.18 23.14 7.21
N LEU A 151 22.45 23.55 7.06
CA LEU A 151 23.13 24.46 7.99
C LEU A 151 23.13 25.92 7.52
N SER A 152 22.88 26.18 6.23
CA SER A 152 22.90 27.55 5.66
C SER A 152 21.57 28.29 5.69
N THR A 153 20.48 27.67 6.20
CA THR A 153 19.15 28.31 6.32
C THR A 153 18.78 28.70 7.76
N SER A 154 19.73 28.70 8.69
CA SER A 154 19.51 29.18 10.06
C SER A 154 20.11 30.56 10.37
N SER A 155 20.56 31.31 9.36
CA SER A 155 20.62 32.76 9.50
C SER A 155 19.19 33.30 9.43
N PHE A 156 18.62 33.49 10.62
CA PHE A 156 17.69 34.56 10.91
C PHE A 156 18.27 35.87 10.34
N ASP A 157 17.90 36.18 9.10
CA ASP A 157 17.89 37.56 8.62
C ASP A 157 16.48 38.07 8.92
N ASP A 158 16.34 38.56 10.16
CA ASP A 158 15.42 39.65 10.47
C ASP A 158 15.92 40.88 9.67
N ASP A 159 14.95 41.71 9.26
CA ASP A 159 15.08 43.08 8.74
C ASP A 159 15.04 43.26 7.21
N ASP A 160 13.86 43.76 6.81
CA ASP A 160 13.65 44.94 5.95
C ASP A 160 14.04 44.87 4.46
N ASP A 161 13.04 44.88 3.58
CA ASP A 161 12.59 46.13 2.94
C ASP A 161 11.54 45.89 1.84
N ASP A 162 10.76 46.96 1.67
CA ASP A 162 9.51 47.11 0.95
C ASP A 162 9.57 47.02 -0.59
N ASP A 163 8.35 47.05 -1.16
CA ASP A 163 7.98 47.50 -2.50
C ASP A 163 8.16 46.54 -3.69
N ASP A 164 7.04 45.93 -4.13
CA ASP A 164 6.46 46.27 -5.45
C ASP A 164 5.10 45.56 -5.67
N GLU A 165 4.03 46.26 -5.32
CA GLU A 165 2.73 46.12 -5.99
C GLU A 165 2.86 46.60 -7.44
N ALA A 166 2.79 45.69 -8.43
CA ALA A 166 2.12 45.99 -9.70
C ALA A 166 1.94 44.76 -10.60
N SER A 167 0.67 44.42 -10.82
CA SER A 167 0.12 43.91 -12.09
C SER A 167 0.36 42.44 -12.46
N ARG A 168 -0.68 41.63 -12.25
CA ARG A 168 -1.27 40.60 -13.14
C ARG A 168 -2.20 39.74 -12.27
N GLY A 169 -3.50 40.00 -12.13
CA GLY A 169 -4.45 40.36 -13.17
C GLY A 169 -4.77 39.12 -14.02
N GLY A 170 -5.69 38.26 -13.56
CA GLY A 170 -6.13 37.10 -14.33
C GLY A 170 -6.90 36.06 -13.52
N GLY A 171 -8.09 36.42 -13.04
CA GLY A 171 -8.98 35.50 -12.35
C GLY A 171 -9.57 34.42 -13.26
N LEU A 172 -9.62 33.19 -12.75
CA LEU A 172 -10.59 32.18 -13.16
C LEU A 172 -11.16 31.59 -11.88
N ARG A 173 -12.44 31.91 -11.64
CA ARG A 173 -13.23 31.44 -10.50
C ARG A 173 -13.47 29.93 -10.59
N PRO A 174 -13.62 29.23 -9.45
CA PRO A 174 -14.09 27.84 -9.44
C PRO A 174 -15.56 27.77 -9.87
N ALA A 175 -15.88 26.77 -10.70
CA ALA A 175 -17.26 26.43 -11.03
C ALA A 175 -17.91 25.74 -9.83
N GLU A 176 -19.00 26.31 -9.32
CA GLU A 176 -19.88 25.67 -8.35
C GLU A 176 -20.62 24.47 -8.97
N PRO A 177 -20.94 23.43 -8.18
CA PRO A 177 -21.72 22.29 -8.64
C PRO A 177 -23.21 22.64 -8.73
N THR A 178 -23.80 22.43 -9.91
CA THR A 178 -25.25 22.48 -10.13
C THR A 178 -25.95 21.31 -9.45
N ALA A 179 -26.60 21.59 -8.33
CA ALA A 179 -27.66 20.77 -7.77
C ALA A 179 -29.01 21.23 -8.35
N ALA A 180 -29.66 20.39 -9.16
CA ALA A 180 -31.13 20.30 -9.29
C ALA A 180 -31.50 19.29 -10.40
N ALA A 181 -32.14 18.18 -10.02
CA ALA A 181 -33.33 17.64 -10.69
C ALA A 181 -33.85 16.43 -9.90
N GLU A 182 -34.65 16.70 -8.86
CA GLU A 182 -35.76 15.82 -8.48
C GLU A 182 -36.93 16.05 -9.46
N ALA A 183 -37.43 14.98 -10.07
CA ALA A 183 -38.80 14.77 -10.56
C ALA A 183 -38.89 13.28 -10.97
N ASP A 184 -39.49 12.43 -10.14
CA ASP A 184 -40.92 12.06 -10.20
C ASP A 184 -41.27 11.19 -11.42
N ALA A 185 -41.64 9.93 -11.18
CA ALA A 185 -42.89 9.34 -11.67
C ALA A 185 -42.96 7.85 -11.33
N SER A 186 -43.85 7.54 -10.39
CA SER A 186 -44.51 6.24 -10.33
C SER A 186 -45.25 5.97 -11.65
N ALA A 187 -45.17 4.75 -12.19
CA ALA A 187 -46.25 3.99 -12.84
C ALA A 187 -45.72 3.02 -13.90
N ARG A 188 -45.55 1.75 -13.52
CA ARG A 188 -46.11 0.52 -14.15
C ARG A 188 -45.33 -0.71 -13.73
#